data_AF-A0A7W1FB99-F1
#
_entry.id   AF-A0A7W1FB99-F1
#
_cell.length_a   1.000
_cell.length_b   1.000
_cell.length_c   1.000
_cell.angle_alpha   90.00
_cell.angle_beta   90.00
_cell.angle_gamma   90.00
#
_symmetry.space_group_name_H-M   'P 1'
#
loop_
_entity.id
_entity.type
_entity.pdbx_description
1 polymer ?
#
loop_
_entity_poly.entity_id
_entity_poly.type
_entity_poly.pdbx_seq_one_letter_code
_entity_poly.pdbx_strand_id
1 'polypeptide(L)' 'MEKIQFLDFQNCIRLSNGEIEVVVSTDFGPRIVAYNFVGSENILGIHAAAKVETALGEFKPYRSQTCKR' A
#
# COMPACT_ATOMS: atom_id res chain seq x y z
N MET A 1 -5.13 16.91 0.36
CA MET A 1 -4.68 15.77 1.19
C MET A 1 -5.93 15.12 1.76
N GLU A 2 -6.07 13.81 1.60
CA GLU A 2 -7.28 13.09 1.98
C GLU A 2 -6.90 11.74 2.61
N LYS A 3 -7.67 11.32 3.63
CA LYS A 3 -7.53 9.97 4.19
C LYS A 3 -8.36 9.00 3.35
N ILE A 4 -7.73 7.94 2.86
CA ILE A 4 -8.38 6.93 2.02
C ILE A 4 -8.06 5.53 2.54
N GLN A 5 -8.95 4.59 2.22
CA GLN A 5 -8.61 3.17 2.25
C GLN A 5 -7.92 2.82 0.92
N PHE A 6 -6.78 2.14 0.97
CA PHE A 6 -6.08 1.71 -0.24
C PHE A 6 -5.57 0.28 -0.07
N LEU A 7 -5.96 -0.60 -1.00
CA LEU A 7 -5.80 -2.05 -0.86
C LEU A 7 -6.39 -2.53 0.47
N ASP A 8 -5.59 -3.19 1.30
CA ASP A 8 -5.97 -3.71 2.60
C ASP A 8 -5.73 -2.73 3.76
N PHE A 9 -5.20 -1.53 3.47
CA PHE A 9 -4.79 -0.56 4.48
C PHE A 9 -5.88 0.49 4.73
N GLN A 10 -6.23 0.66 6.00
CA GLN A 10 -7.31 1.54 6.42
C GLN A 10 -6.84 2.99 6.57
N ASN A 11 -5.58 3.20 6.97
CA ASN A 11 -5.05 4.53 7.20
C ASN A 11 -4.01 4.91 6.14
N CYS A 12 -4.49 5.20 4.93
CA CYS A 12 -3.66 5.79 3.89
C CYS A 12 -3.98 7.28 3.70
N ILE A 13 -3.00 8.03 3.24
CA ILE A 13 -3.11 9.45 2.90
C ILE A 13 -2.85 9.58 1.40
N ARG A 14 -3.82 10.12 0.66
CA ARG A 14 -3.65 10.54 -0.73
C ARG A 14 -3.21 12.00 -0.79
N LEU A 15 -2.12 12.23 -1.51
CA LEU A 15 -1.55 13.54 -1.81
C LEU A 15 -1.50 13.71 -3.32
N SER A 16 -1.79 14.92 -3.80
CA SER A 16 -1.62 15.29 -5.20
C SER A 16 -1.11 16.73 -5.28
N ASN A 17 -0.27 17.00 -6.27
CA ASN A 17 0.19 18.34 -6.62
C ASN A 17 -0.38 18.83 -7.97
N GLY A 18 -1.35 18.11 -8.54
CA GLY A 18 -1.94 18.41 -9.85
C GLY A 18 -1.29 17.70 -11.04
N GLU A 19 -0.09 17.14 -10.88
CA GLU A 19 0.60 16.36 -11.92
C GLU A 19 0.78 14.90 -11.51
N ILE A 20 1.14 14.68 -10.25
CA ILE A 20 1.32 13.36 -9.66
C ILE A 20 0.37 13.15 -8.49
N GLU A 21 0.08 11.88 -8.23
CA GLU A 21 -0.67 11.41 -7.07
C GLU A 21 0.13 10.34 -6.33
N VAL A 22 0.15 10.46 -5.01
CA VAL A 22 0.89 9.56 -4.14
C VAL A 22 -0.02 9.07 -3.03
N VAL A 23 0.02 7.78 -2.74
CA VAL A 23 -0.66 7.18 -1.59
C VAL A 23 0.38 6.71 -0.59
N VAL A 24 0.25 7.21 0.64
CA VAL A 24 1.17 6.90 1.74
C VAL A 24 0.42 6.16 2.83
N SER A 25 0.86 4.95 3.19
CA SER A 25 0.34 4.23 4.35
C SER A 25 0.88 4.83 5.64
N THR A 26 0.05 4.93 6.68
CA THR A 26 0.45 5.37 8.03
C THR A 26 0.42 4.25 9.06
N ASP A 27 -0.10 3.07 8.70
CA ASP A 27 -0.26 1.92 9.61
C ASP A 27 1.06 1.23 9.97
N PHE A 28 2.07 1.27 9.09
CA PHE A 28 3.38 0.61 9.28
C PHE A 28 4.54 1.49 8.78
N GLY A 29 4.63 2.67 9.39
CA GLY A 29 5.53 3.75 8.98
C GLY A 29 5.10 4.39 7.65
N PRO A 30 5.52 5.64 7.36
CA PRO A 30 5.17 6.31 6.11
C PRO A 30 5.84 5.61 4.93
N ARG A 31 5.08 4.77 4.22
CA ARG A 31 5.53 4.11 2.99
C ARG A 31 4.66 4.53 1.83
N ILE A 32 5.31 4.87 0.73
CA ILE A 32 4.62 5.10 -0.54
C ILE A 32 4.18 3.75 -1.08
N VAL A 33 2.86 3.54 -1.17
CA VAL A 33 2.24 2.29 -1.67
C VAL A 33 1.70 2.43 -3.09
N ALA A 34 1.55 3.66 -3.58
CA ALA A 34 1.25 3.96 -4.98
C ALA A 34 1.83 5.33 -5.37
N TYR A 35 2.28 5.45 -6.61
CA TYR A 35 2.81 6.65 -7.23
C TYR A 35 2.41 6.67 -8.71
N ASN A 36 1.57 7.64 -9.08
CA ASN A 36 0.96 7.69 -10.40
C ASN A 36 1.03 9.12 -10.92
N PHE A 37 0.99 9.32 -12.24
CA PHE A 37 0.54 10.60 -12.79
C PHE A 37 -0.98 10.70 -12.62
N VAL A 38 -1.50 11.92 -12.51
CA VAL A 38 -2.94 12.15 -12.41
C VAL A 38 -3.63 11.54 -13.64
N GLY A 39 -4.55 10.59 -13.40
CA GLY A 39 -5.28 9.88 -14.45
C GLY A 39 -4.52 8.73 -15.12
N SER A 40 -3.29 8.41 -14.69
CA SER A 40 -2.52 7.27 -15.19
C SER A 40 -2.58 6.07 -14.25
N GLU A 41 -2.05 4.95 -14.74
CA GLU A 41 -1.76 3.79 -13.89
C GLU A 41 -0.61 4.06 -12.92
N ASN A 42 -0.53 3.20 -11.90
CA ASN A 42 0.54 3.25 -10.92
C ASN A 42 1.86 2.78 -11.49
N ILE A 43 2.89 3.59 -11.29
CA ILE A 43 4.26 3.32 -11.72
C ILE A 43 4.90 2.27 -10.81
N LEU A 44 4.49 2.23 -9.53
CA LEU A 44 4.89 1.17 -8.62
C LEU A 44 4.06 -0.08 -8.89
N GLY A 45 4.71 -1.21 -9.16
CA GLY A 45 4.04 -2.47 -9.36
C GLY A 45 3.28 -2.91 -8.11
N ILE A 46 1.95 -3.06 -8.22
CA ILE A 46 1.12 -3.64 -7.16
C ILE A 46 1.01 -5.14 -7.39
N HIS A 47 1.58 -5.93 -6.48
CA HIS A 47 1.55 -7.39 -6.52
C HIS A 47 0.61 -7.95 -5.44
N ALA A 48 -0.69 -7.67 -5.54
CA ALA A 48 -1.68 -8.13 -4.56
C ALA A 48 -1.77 -9.67 -4.46
N ALA A 49 -1.45 -10.37 -5.55
CA ALA A 49 -1.41 -11.83 -5.57
C ALA A 49 -0.12 -12.44 -4.99
N ALA A 50 0.89 -11.64 -4.68
CA ALA A 50 2.13 -12.16 -4.11
C ALA A 50 1.87 -12.70 -2.70
N LYS A 51 1.82 -14.02 -2.60
CA LYS A 51 1.68 -14.75 -1.35
C LYS A 51 2.50 -16.03 -1.39
N VAL A 52 3.11 -16.37 -0.27
CA VAL A 52 3.90 -17.59 -0.10
C VAL A 52 3.41 -18.30 1.15
N GLU A 53 3.09 -19.58 1.03
CA GLU A 53 2.79 -20.41 2.19
C GLU A 53 4.10 -20.77 2.89
N THR A 54 4.16 -20.51 4.20
CA THR A 54 5.31 -20.82 5.04
C THR A 54 4.87 -21.65 6.23
N ALA A 55 5.81 -22.30 6.92
CA ALA A 55 5.52 -23.02 8.17
C ALA A 55 4.90 -22.13 9.26
N LEU A 56 5.06 -20.80 9.16
CA LEU A 56 4.51 -19.80 10.09
C LEU A 56 3.17 -19.20 9.61
N GLY A 57 2.65 -19.66 8.47
CA GLY A 57 1.41 -19.17 7.86
C GLY A 57 1.63 -18.46 6.51
N GLU A 58 0.57 -17.83 6.01
CA GLU A 58 0.57 -17.13 4.71
C GLU A 58 1.37 -15.82 4.79
N PHE A 59 2.53 -15.78 4.14
CA PHE A 59 3.34 -14.58 4.04
C PHE A 59 2.93 -13.74 2.84
N LYS A 60 2.63 -12.46 3.08
CA LYS A 60 2.39 -11.46 2.05
C LYS A 60 3.43 -10.36 2.19
N PRO A 61 4.31 -10.12 1.21
CA PRO A 61 5.42 -9.17 1.33
C PRO A 61 4.95 -7.72 1.52
N TYR A 62 3.73 -7.40 1.10
CA TYR A 62 3.12 -6.08 1.28
C TYR A 62 2.37 -5.93 2.61
N ARG A 63 2.18 -7.02 3.39
CA ARG A 63 1.44 -7.02 4.65
C ARG A 63 2.39 -7.41 5.78
N SER A 64 2.38 -6.68 6.89
CA SER A 64 2.87 -7.27 8.14
C SER A 64 1.90 -8.41 8.48
N GLN A 65 2.33 -9.68 8.38
CA GLN A 65 1.67 -10.73 9.14
C GLN A 65 1.52 -10.17 10.54
N THR A 66 0.29 -10.04 11.02
CA THR A 66 0.06 -9.77 12.42
C THR A 66 0.74 -10.92 13.14
N CYS A 67 1.93 -10.69 13.69
CA CYS A 67 2.48 -11.54 14.72
C CYS A 67 1.41 -11.46 15.80
N LYS A 68 0.53 -12.46 15.85
CA LYS A 68 -0.50 -12.55 16.88
C LYS A 68 0.29 -12.56 18.19
N ARG A 69 0.23 -11.44 18.91
CA ARG A 69 0.70 -11.39 20.29
C ARG A 69 -0.14 -12.33 21.13
#